data_AF-A0A835ZI47-F1
#
_entry.id   AF-A0A835ZI47-F1
#
_cell.length_a   1.000
_cell.length_b   1.000
_cell.length_c   1.000
_cell.angle_alpha   90.00
_cell.angle_beta   90.00
_cell.angle_gamma   90.00
#
_symmetry.space_group_name_H-M   'P 1'
#
loop_
_entity.id
_entity.type
_entity.pdbx_description
1 polymer ?
#
loop_
_entity_poly.entity_id
_entity_poly.type
_entity_poly.pdbx_seq_one_letter_code
_entity_poly.pdbx_strand_id
1 'polypeptide(L)'
;MRQLVGAVLIPFAAVAFVPLAPRPLLSSAFRTKQIGEVLARSTAPGVSELYAPPAAFNAEAKLSTEAAPERGQQRDQFQWTQQWYALAAVEYLDEGRAHKRTLLGRDYVIWFDGQRWRAFADACPHRLAPLSEGRVEPDGTLMCSYHAWRFDGQGACTSIPQSPKESRAEHEARTCATSFPVAIKHGVLFVWPEAGPAAEAAAASKEPVGISELDDPAFVARVKTLPLNVRDLPYGWEAFFENVLDPAHVDVSHHNLVGNRYTGPCPFEITTERKVSAQEGLAVRVRKENAVPGLTTVLDWHPPCHLAIRSEYADGSTALISLYASPSSPGRCMHVGQQVLIKSPEGKTPPGLAFFTLPFPTWMQHQLASLFLHQDLVFLHNQQRLLVEHGVSPDNFAERCYMPNAGDKPVVLFKDWLAKLAGGGIPWPAGVDGAAMPRLSRAELFDVYETHTRDCKYCTGALKNVKRGIRGLRAAALVAALTAVNRAGRGAVPLAGLALTAYAASKGLQKLERMFHVYEFSHQDNN
;
A
#
# COMPACT_ATOMS: atom_id res chain seq x y z
N MET A 1 13.62 11.05 7.90
CA MET A 1 14.93 10.49 8.34
C MET A 1 15.29 10.80 9.80
N ARG A 2 15.29 12.07 10.27
CA ARG A 2 15.70 12.44 11.65
C ARG A 2 14.94 11.71 12.78
N GLN A 3 13.64 11.45 12.65
CA GLN A 3 12.87 10.72 13.67
C GLN A 3 13.23 9.22 13.74
N LEU A 4 13.52 8.60 12.59
CA LEU A 4 13.89 7.18 12.47
C LEU A 4 15.35 6.95 12.86
N VAL A 5 16.25 7.82 12.43
CA VAL A 5 17.66 7.87 12.86
C VAL A 5 17.73 8.11 14.37
N GLY A 6 16.93 9.03 14.92
CA GLY A 6 16.87 9.28 16.36
C GLY A 6 16.21 8.17 17.19
N ALA A 7 15.23 7.45 16.65
CA ALA A 7 14.52 6.38 17.38
C ALA A 7 15.21 5.01 17.26
N VAL A 8 15.94 4.76 16.17
CA VAL A 8 16.54 3.44 15.88
C VAL A 8 18.05 3.41 16.10
N LEU A 9 18.80 4.50 15.86
CA LEU A 9 20.27 4.49 16.06
C LEU A 9 20.69 4.88 17.49
N ILE A 10 19.85 5.60 18.23
CA ILE A 10 20.17 6.01 19.62
C ILE A 10 20.05 4.85 20.64
N PRO A 11 19.13 3.88 20.54
CA PRO A 11 19.08 2.76 21.49
C PRO A 11 20.13 1.67 21.23
N PHE A 12 20.68 1.55 20.01
CA PHE A 12 21.71 0.53 19.68
C PHE A 12 23.15 1.03 19.89
N ALA A 13 23.38 2.34 20.00
CA ALA A 13 24.71 2.92 20.23
C ALA A 13 25.08 3.10 21.72
N ALA A 14 24.23 2.67 22.66
CA ALA A 14 24.49 2.81 24.09
C ALA A 14 25.39 1.70 24.67
N VAL A 15 26.48 1.35 23.98
CA VAL A 15 27.68 0.66 24.52
C VAL A 15 28.91 1.17 23.76
N ALA A 16 29.23 2.46 23.87
CA ALA A 16 30.58 3.00 23.69
C ALA A 16 30.60 4.47 24.13
N PHE A 17 31.43 4.78 25.13
CA PHE A 17 31.71 6.14 25.60
C PHE A 17 32.52 6.93 24.56
N VAL A 18 32.24 8.24 24.42
CA VAL A 18 33.18 9.41 24.42
C VAL A 18 32.35 10.72 24.32
N PRO A 19 32.74 11.83 24.99
CA PRO A 19 31.86 12.97 25.26
C PRO A 19 32.03 14.12 24.26
N LEU A 20 30.97 14.92 24.06
CA LEU A 20 31.04 16.23 23.39
C LEU A 20 30.35 17.29 24.24
N ALA A 21 31.07 18.37 24.51
CA ALA A 21 30.69 19.50 25.35
C ALA A 21 29.75 20.49 24.65
N PRO A 22 29.02 21.36 25.38
CA PRO A 22 27.88 22.14 24.88
C PRO A 22 28.23 23.60 24.55
N ARG A 23 27.45 24.23 23.65
CA ARG A 23 27.34 25.70 23.50
C ARG A 23 25.94 26.11 23.00
N PRO A 24 25.52 27.38 23.23
CA PRO A 24 24.34 27.67 24.04
C PRO A 24 23.07 28.09 23.26
N LEU A 25 21.96 28.05 23.99
CA LEU A 25 20.64 28.56 23.64
C LEU A 25 20.58 30.08 23.74
N LEU A 26 19.91 30.72 22.78
CA LEU A 26 19.39 32.08 22.90
C LEU A 26 17.86 32.04 22.91
N SER A 27 17.29 32.61 23.96
CA SER A 27 15.87 32.89 24.14
C SER A 27 15.44 34.11 23.33
N SER A 28 14.21 34.13 22.84
CA SER A 28 13.34 35.28 23.09
C SER A 28 11.87 34.87 22.98
N ALA A 29 11.11 35.33 23.97
CA ALA A 29 9.68 35.18 24.09
C ALA A 29 8.95 36.27 23.30
N PHE A 30 7.80 35.97 22.68
CA PHE A 30 6.77 36.99 22.44
C PHE A 30 5.35 36.42 22.49
N ARG A 31 4.66 36.87 23.55
CA ARG A 31 3.24 37.22 23.76
C ARG A 31 2.12 36.50 22.99
N THR A 32 1.35 35.78 23.80
CA THR A 32 -0.11 35.55 23.71
C THR A 32 -0.89 36.86 23.54
N LYS A 33 -1.83 36.91 22.59
CA LYS A 33 -2.90 37.93 22.54
C LYS A 33 -4.26 37.26 22.27
N GLN A 34 -5.07 37.28 23.33
CA GLN A 34 -6.52 37.34 23.43
C GLN A 34 -7.41 36.90 22.26
N ILE A 35 -8.24 35.91 22.60
CA ILE A 35 -9.54 35.58 22.01
C ILE A 35 -10.54 36.69 22.41
N GLY A 36 -11.34 37.14 21.45
CA GLY A 36 -12.49 38.03 21.64
C GLY A 36 -13.49 37.85 20.49
N GLU A 37 -14.73 37.60 20.85
CA GLU A 37 -15.87 37.18 20.03
C GLU A 37 -16.25 38.15 18.90
N VAL A 38 -16.63 37.59 17.74
CA VAL A 38 -17.71 38.15 16.90
C VAL A 38 -18.54 36.97 16.36
N LEU A 39 -19.62 36.65 17.07
CA LEU A 39 -20.78 35.95 16.53
C LEU A 39 -21.74 37.01 15.97
N ALA A 40 -21.93 37.05 14.65
CA ALA A 40 -23.25 37.23 14.02
C ALA A 40 -23.14 37.39 12.49
N ARG A 41 -23.85 36.48 11.81
CA ARG A 41 -24.51 36.67 10.51
C ARG A 41 -23.61 36.90 9.28
N SER A 42 -23.28 35.80 8.61
CA SER A 42 -23.34 35.77 7.15
C SER A 42 -23.78 34.38 6.71
N THR A 43 -24.88 34.33 5.97
CA THR A 43 -25.39 33.14 5.29
C THR A 43 -24.34 32.65 4.29
N ALA A 44 -23.72 31.52 4.59
CA ALA A 44 -22.75 30.88 3.72
C ALA A 44 -23.42 30.49 2.39
N PRO A 45 -22.81 30.76 1.22
CA PRO A 45 -23.20 30.10 -0.02
C PRO A 45 -22.96 28.59 0.12
N GLY A 46 -23.79 27.79 -0.55
CA GLY A 46 -23.65 26.34 -0.57
C GLY A 46 -22.27 25.93 -1.06
N VAL A 47 -21.72 24.85 -0.49
CA VAL A 47 -20.36 24.33 -0.78
C VAL A 47 -20.11 24.09 -2.28
N SER A 48 -21.16 24.00 -3.11
CA SER A 48 -21.04 23.84 -4.57
C SER A 48 -20.64 25.11 -5.34
N GLU A 49 -20.76 26.32 -4.77
CA GLU A 49 -20.41 27.57 -5.48
C GLU A 49 -18.93 27.97 -5.31
N LEU A 50 -18.24 27.52 -4.26
CA LEU A 50 -16.85 27.89 -3.97
C LEU A 50 -15.82 27.23 -4.92
N TYR A 51 -16.25 26.28 -5.73
CA TYR A 51 -15.41 25.48 -6.63
C TYR A 51 -15.93 25.45 -8.08
N ALA A 52 -16.71 26.45 -8.49
CA ALA A 52 -16.98 26.62 -9.92
C ALA A 52 -15.64 26.94 -10.64
N PRO A 53 -15.29 26.22 -11.73
CA PRO A 53 -14.14 26.62 -12.54
C PRO A 53 -14.36 28.07 -13.03
N PRO A 54 -13.31 28.90 -13.08
CA PRO A 54 -13.43 30.21 -13.71
C PRO A 54 -13.96 30.03 -15.14
N ALA A 55 -14.87 30.92 -15.55
CA ALA A 55 -15.52 30.88 -16.86
C ALA A 55 -14.51 30.54 -17.96
N ALA A 56 -14.81 29.49 -18.74
CA ALA A 56 -13.95 28.96 -19.78
C ALA A 56 -13.37 30.08 -20.64
N PHE A 57 -12.05 30.27 -20.55
CA PHE A 57 -11.32 31.03 -21.54
C PHE A 57 -11.22 30.12 -22.76
N ASN A 58 -11.94 30.46 -23.84
CA ASN A 58 -11.91 29.74 -25.11
C ASN A 58 -10.46 29.69 -25.63
N ALA A 59 -9.77 28.58 -25.37
CA ALA A 59 -8.56 28.20 -26.06
C ALA A 59 -8.94 27.06 -27.00
N GLU A 60 -9.27 27.41 -28.25
CA GLU A 60 -9.36 26.46 -29.35
C GLU A 60 -7.96 25.88 -29.62
N ALA A 61 -7.59 24.85 -28.87
CA ALA A 61 -6.51 23.96 -29.28
C ALA A 61 -7.10 22.97 -30.30
N LYS A 62 -6.80 23.20 -31.58
CA LYS A 62 -7.10 22.27 -32.68
C LYS A 62 -6.45 20.91 -32.40
N LEU A 63 -7.17 19.98 -31.78
CA LEU A 63 -6.93 18.57 -31.99
C LEU A 63 -7.55 18.19 -33.34
N SER A 64 -6.70 17.72 -34.25
CA SER A 64 -7.13 17.10 -35.50
C SER A 64 -8.07 15.93 -35.19
N THR A 65 -9.34 16.08 -35.55
CA THR A 65 -10.35 15.04 -35.53
C THR A 65 -9.99 13.96 -36.55
N GLU A 66 -9.39 12.87 -36.08
CA GLU A 66 -9.50 11.59 -36.78
C GLU A 66 -10.95 11.08 -36.67
N ALA A 67 -11.46 10.54 -37.76
CA ALA A 67 -12.85 10.14 -37.93
C ALA A 67 -13.29 9.13 -36.87
N ALA A 68 -14.54 9.29 -36.40
CA ALA A 68 -15.18 8.34 -35.50
C ALA A 68 -15.18 6.93 -36.12
N PRO A 69 -14.75 5.88 -35.40
CA PRO A 69 -14.77 4.53 -35.92
C PRO A 69 -16.22 4.04 -36.08
N GLU A 70 -16.43 3.27 -37.15
CA GLU A 70 -17.71 2.69 -37.54
C GLU A 70 -18.34 1.86 -36.41
N ARG A 71 -19.66 2.01 -36.28
CA ARG A 71 -20.50 1.34 -35.29
C ARG A 71 -20.69 -0.12 -35.73
N GLY A 72 -19.81 -1.03 -35.27
CA GLY A 72 -19.93 -2.45 -35.65
C GLY A 72 -18.89 -3.43 -35.09
N GLN A 73 -17.73 -3.00 -34.60
CA GLN A 73 -16.82 -3.89 -33.88
C GLN A 73 -17.14 -3.84 -32.38
N GLN A 74 -17.55 -4.99 -31.83
CA GLN A 74 -17.65 -5.20 -30.39
C GLN A 74 -16.24 -4.96 -29.82
N ARG A 75 -16.01 -3.77 -29.25
CA ARG A 75 -14.74 -3.43 -28.61
C ARG A 75 -14.46 -4.52 -27.57
N ASP A 76 -13.26 -5.10 -27.60
CA ASP A 76 -12.79 -6.01 -26.57
C ASP A 76 -12.81 -5.24 -25.23
N GLN A 77 -13.85 -5.48 -24.42
CA GLN A 77 -14.03 -4.83 -23.13
C GLN A 77 -13.26 -5.61 -22.07
N PHE A 78 -12.65 -4.90 -21.14
CA PHE A 78 -11.93 -5.50 -20.03
C PHE A 78 -12.88 -6.29 -19.12
N GLN A 79 -12.48 -7.51 -18.79
CA GLN A 79 -13.24 -8.41 -17.90
C GLN A 79 -12.69 -8.28 -16.49
N TRP A 80 -13.34 -7.51 -15.61
CA TRP A 80 -12.83 -7.23 -14.26
C TRP A 80 -12.69 -8.45 -13.36
N THR A 81 -13.59 -9.44 -13.48
CA THR A 81 -13.59 -10.63 -12.62
C THR A 81 -12.75 -11.77 -13.15
N GLN A 82 -12.33 -11.73 -14.42
CA GLN A 82 -11.52 -12.76 -15.07
C GLN A 82 -10.04 -12.39 -15.08
N GLN A 83 -9.52 -12.04 -13.91
CA GLN A 83 -8.16 -11.52 -13.74
C GLN A 83 -7.55 -11.97 -12.42
N TRP A 84 -6.22 -12.00 -12.38
CA TRP A 84 -5.47 -12.19 -11.14
C TRP A 84 -5.26 -10.85 -10.41
N TYR A 85 -5.59 -10.81 -9.11
CA TYR A 85 -5.38 -9.66 -8.25
C TYR A 85 -4.46 -9.97 -7.08
N ALA A 86 -3.42 -9.17 -6.89
CA ALA A 86 -2.50 -9.28 -5.76
C ALA A 86 -3.19 -8.86 -4.45
N LEU A 87 -3.23 -9.75 -3.44
CA LEU A 87 -3.91 -9.48 -2.16
C LEU A 87 -3.03 -9.60 -0.91
N ALA A 88 -1.86 -10.23 -1.02
CA ALA A 88 -0.95 -10.36 0.11
C ALA A 88 0.47 -10.71 -0.34
N ALA A 89 1.44 -10.48 0.54
CA ALA A 89 2.73 -11.14 0.48
C ALA A 89 2.69 -12.40 1.37
N VAL A 90 2.93 -13.56 0.77
CA VAL A 90 2.86 -14.87 1.46
C VAL A 90 3.74 -14.90 2.69
N GLU A 91 4.95 -14.33 2.58
CA GLU A 91 5.91 -14.29 3.67
C GLU A 91 5.47 -13.46 4.88
N TYR A 92 4.41 -12.64 4.78
CA TYR A 92 3.90 -11.82 5.89
C TYR A 92 2.68 -12.41 6.56
N LEU A 93 2.02 -13.36 5.90
CA LEU A 93 0.88 -14.07 6.46
C LEU A 93 1.32 -15.07 7.53
N ASP A 94 0.44 -15.27 8.51
CA ASP A 94 0.56 -16.30 9.54
C ASP A 94 -0.20 -17.55 9.09
N GLU A 95 0.51 -18.64 8.82
CA GLU A 95 -0.08 -19.90 8.35
C GLU A 95 -1.05 -20.52 9.36
N GLY A 96 -0.90 -20.22 10.66
CA GLY A 96 -1.79 -20.72 11.71
C GLY A 96 -3.10 -19.94 11.88
N ARG A 97 -3.38 -18.97 10.99
CA ARG A 97 -4.54 -18.07 11.12
C ARG A 97 -5.22 -17.81 9.78
N ALA A 98 -6.51 -17.50 9.86
CA ALA A 98 -7.27 -16.96 8.76
C ALA A 98 -7.07 -15.44 8.65
N HIS A 99 -7.04 -14.92 7.42
CA HIS A 99 -6.79 -13.52 7.11
C HIS A 99 -7.91 -12.99 6.22
N LYS A 100 -8.55 -11.89 6.64
CA LYS A 100 -9.55 -11.21 5.82
C LYS A 100 -8.89 -10.36 4.74
N ARG A 101 -9.39 -10.42 3.50
CA ARG A 101 -9.05 -9.48 2.42
C ARG A 101 -10.31 -9.05 1.68
N THR A 102 -10.36 -7.80 1.26
CA THR A 102 -11.47 -7.28 0.45
C THR A 102 -10.99 -7.00 -0.96
N LEU A 103 -11.73 -7.46 -1.96
CA LEU A 103 -11.44 -7.29 -3.38
C LEU A 103 -12.74 -7.10 -4.15
N LEU A 104 -12.81 -6.07 -4.99
CA LEU A 104 -13.98 -5.71 -5.80
C LEU A 104 -15.27 -5.64 -4.97
N GLY A 105 -15.18 -5.09 -3.75
CA GLY A 105 -16.30 -4.93 -2.81
C GLY A 105 -16.77 -6.23 -2.15
N ARG A 106 -16.03 -7.34 -2.31
CA ARG A 106 -16.33 -8.63 -1.71
C ARG A 106 -15.25 -9.01 -0.69
N ASP A 107 -15.67 -9.60 0.41
CA ASP A 107 -14.77 -10.10 1.44
C ASP A 107 -14.38 -11.56 1.18
N TYR A 108 -13.09 -11.83 1.33
CA TYR A 108 -12.46 -13.13 1.18
C TYR A 108 -11.72 -13.49 2.46
N VAL A 109 -11.74 -14.78 2.81
CA VAL A 109 -10.86 -15.35 3.82
C VAL A 109 -9.73 -16.10 3.13
N ILE A 110 -8.50 -15.80 3.53
CA ILE A 110 -7.28 -16.47 3.06
C ILE A 110 -6.65 -17.22 4.24
N TRP A 111 -6.32 -18.50 4.07
CA TRP A 111 -5.64 -19.30 5.08
C TRP A 111 -4.76 -20.38 4.43
N PHE A 112 -3.86 -20.97 5.22
CA PHE A 112 -3.04 -22.08 4.78
C PHE A 112 -3.67 -23.40 5.22
N ASP A 113 -3.93 -24.32 4.29
CA ASP A 113 -4.57 -25.62 4.59
C ASP A 113 -3.56 -26.71 5.02
N GLY A 114 -2.32 -26.33 5.34
CA GLY A 114 -1.22 -27.26 5.59
C GLY A 114 -0.44 -27.66 4.33
N GLN A 115 -0.96 -27.38 3.13
CA GLN A 115 -0.30 -27.66 1.85
C GLN A 115 -0.19 -26.42 0.96
N ARG A 116 -1.27 -25.63 0.86
CA ARG A 116 -1.40 -24.47 -0.03
C ARG A 116 -2.22 -23.37 0.64
N TRP A 117 -2.00 -22.15 0.18
CA TRP A 117 -2.89 -21.05 0.51
C TRP A 117 -4.22 -21.20 -0.24
N ARG A 118 -5.32 -20.96 0.46
CA ARG A 118 -6.69 -21.07 -0.02
C ARG A 118 -7.42 -19.75 0.14
N ALA A 119 -8.46 -19.55 -0.66
CA ALA A 119 -9.31 -18.37 -0.60
C ALA A 119 -10.78 -18.77 -0.72
N PHE A 120 -11.60 -18.41 0.27
CA PHE A 120 -13.05 -18.55 0.24
C PHE A 120 -13.72 -17.19 0.29
N ALA A 121 -15.01 -17.16 -0.06
CA ALA A 121 -15.87 -16.06 0.35
C ALA A 121 -15.84 -15.98 1.88
N ASP A 122 -15.71 -14.78 2.43
CA ASP A 122 -15.68 -14.58 3.89
C ASP A 122 -17.08 -14.64 4.50
N ALA A 123 -17.83 -15.70 4.20
CA ALA A 123 -19.18 -15.92 4.65
C ALA A 123 -19.46 -17.41 4.76
N CYS A 124 -19.73 -17.88 5.97
CA CYS A 124 -20.08 -19.26 6.24
C CYS A 124 -21.42 -19.60 5.55
N PRO A 125 -21.51 -20.68 4.77
CA PRO A 125 -22.74 -21.05 4.04
C PRO A 125 -23.93 -21.36 4.96
N HIS A 126 -23.70 -21.60 6.26
CA HIS A 126 -24.76 -21.81 7.23
C HIS A 126 -25.58 -20.54 7.50
N ARG A 127 -24.93 -19.45 7.96
CA ARG A 127 -25.59 -18.19 8.39
C ARG A 127 -24.74 -16.94 8.18
N LEU A 128 -23.83 -16.97 7.20
CA LEU A 128 -23.01 -15.85 6.75
C LEU A 128 -22.05 -15.27 7.82
N ALA A 129 -21.72 -16.02 8.86
CA ALA A 129 -20.68 -15.60 9.80
C ALA A 129 -19.32 -15.50 9.07
N PRO A 130 -18.50 -14.47 9.35
CA PRO A 130 -17.20 -14.31 8.70
C PRO A 130 -16.31 -15.51 9.05
N LEU A 131 -15.79 -16.17 8.02
CA LEU A 131 -14.89 -17.30 8.15
C LEU A 131 -13.47 -16.86 8.55
N SER A 132 -13.12 -15.60 8.29
CA SER A 132 -11.87 -14.95 8.68
C SER A 132 -11.72 -14.79 10.20
N GLU A 133 -12.83 -14.73 10.94
CA GLU A 133 -12.87 -14.82 12.40
C GLU A 133 -12.71 -16.26 12.91
N GLY A 134 -12.64 -17.23 11.99
CA GLY A 134 -12.46 -18.66 12.24
C GLY A 134 -11.08 -19.06 12.74
N ARG A 135 -10.85 -20.36 12.77
CA ARG A 135 -9.57 -20.98 13.16
C ARG A 135 -9.12 -21.97 12.11
N VAL A 136 -7.82 -21.97 11.81
CA VAL A 136 -7.17 -23.03 11.04
C VAL A 136 -6.88 -24.18 12.01
N GLU A 137 -7.47 -25.33 11.75
CA GLU A 137 -7.31 -26.51 12.59
C GLU A 137 -6.04 -27.30 12.21
N PRO A 138 -5.49 -28.13 13.12
CA PRO A 138 -4.26 -28.88 12.86
C PRO A 138 -4.30 -29.83 11.66
N ASP A 139 -5.49 -30.23 11.21
CA ASP A 139 -5.68 -31.08 10.02
C ASP A 139 -5.86 -30.29 8.71
N GLY A 140 -5.65 -28.96 8.74
CA GLY A 140 -5.72 -28.10 7.56
C GLY A 140 -7.11 -27.56 7.22
N THR A 141 -8.14 -27.93 7.98
CA THR A 141 -9.50 -27.41 7.76
C THR A 141 -9.70 -26.02 8.37
N LEU A 142 -10.58 -25.23 7.75
CA LEU A 142 -11.04 -23.96 8.31
C LEU A 142 -12.30 -24.18 9.13
N MET A 143 -12.25 -23.85 10.43
CA MET A 143 -13.38 -23.95 11.34
C MET A 143 -14.06 -22.59 11.53
N CYS A 144 -15.36 -22.53 11.26
CA CYS A 144 -16.19 -21.35 11.51
C CYS A 144 -16.37 -21.12 13.02
N SER A 145 -16.09 -19.90 13.49
CA SER A 145 -16.19 -19.52 14.91
C SER A 145 -17.60 -19.47 15.49
N TYR A 146 -18.65 -19.55 14.65
CA TYR A 146 -20.02 -19.49 15.16
C TYR A 146 -20.53 -20.87 15.62
N HIS A 147 -20.49 -21.88 14.76
CA HIS A 147 -21.06 -23.20 15.04
C HIS A 147 -20.08 -24.37 14.82
N ALA A 148 -18.79 -24.06 14.66
CA ALA A 148 -17.73 -25.05 14.46
C ALA A 148 -17.92 -25.94 13.22
N TRP A 149 -18.63 -25.44 12.19
CA TRP A 149 -18.61 -26.09 10.88
C TRP A 149 -17.20 -26.03 10.30
N ARG A 150 -16.75 -27.12 9.71
CA ARG A 150 -15.39 -27.25 9.16
C ARG A 150 -15.43 -27.43 7.66
N PHE A 151 -14.47 -26.82 6.98
CA PHE A 151 -14.33 -26.87 5.52
C PHE A 151 -12.91 -27.27 5.15
N ASP A 152 -12.75 -28.14 4.16
CA ASP A 152 -11.43 -28.43 3.57
C ASP A 152 -10.96 -27.28 2.66
N GLY A 153 -9.83 -27.45 1.95
CA GLY A 153 -9.28 -26.43 1.05
C GLY A 153 -10.05 -26.26 -0.28
N GLN A 154 -11.00 -27.15 -0.58
CA GLN A 154 -11.83 -27.15 -1.80
C GLN A 154 -13.24 -26.60 -1.52
N GLY A 155 -13.56 -26.37 -0.26
CA GLY A 155 -14.83 -25.81 0.20
C GLY A 155 -15.82 -26.86 0.66
N ALA A 156 -15.47 -28.15 0.60
CA ALA A 156 -16.37 -29.20 1.06
C ALA A 156 -16.54 -29.12 2.58
N CYS A 157 -17.78 -29.23 3.06
CA CYS A 157 -18.03 -29.32 4.49
C CYS A 157 -17.55 -30.68 4.98
N THR A 158 -16.62 -30.69 5.94
CA THR A 158 -16.04 -31.92 6.49
C THR A 158 -16.60 -32.27 7.85
N SER A 159 -17.24 -31.32 8.53
CA SER A 159 -17.82 -31.55 9.85
C SER A 159 -18.92 -30.55 10.17
N ILE A 160 -20.06 -31.07 10.64
CA ILE A 160 -21.17 -30.33 11.24
C ILE A 160 -21.39 -30.93 12.63
N PRO A 161 -20.76 -30.40 13.70
CA PRO A 161 -20.77 -31.06 15.01
C PRO A 161 -22.16 -31.24 15.63
N GLN A 162 -23.14 -30.44 15.20
CA GLN A 162 -24.52 -30.51 15.69
C GLN A 162 -25.42 -31.45 14.87
N SER A 163 -24.89 -32.06 13.80
CA SER A 163 -25.62 -33.01 12.96
C SER A 163 -25.49 -34.43 13.55
N PRO A 164 -26.57 -35.25 13.57
CA PRO A 164 -26.48 -36.67 13.89
C PRO A 164 -25.50 -37.38 12.96
N LYS A 165 -24.81 -38.42 13.42
CA LYS A 165 -23.80 -39.15 12.62
C LYS A 165 -24.39 -39.86 11.41
N GLU A 166 -25.68 -40.16 11.45
CA GLU A 166 -26.44 -40.80 10.38
C GLU A 166 -26.82 -39.81 9.27
N SER A 167 -26.77 -38.50 9.57
CA SER A 167 -26.97 -37.45 8.59
C SER A 167 -25.81 -37.42 7.61
N ARG A 168 -26.10 -37.16 6.33
CA ARG A 168 -25.10 -36.89 5.29
C ARG A 168 -25.12 -35.41 4.89
N ALA A 169 -25.54 -34.53 5.80
CA ALA A 169 -25.72 -33.10 5.53
C ALA A 169 -24.43 -32.45 5.01
N GLU A 170 -23.27 -32.87 5.52
CA GLU A 170 -21.94 -32.42 5.10
C GLU A 170 -21.62 -32.74 3.61
N HIS A 171 -22.38 -33.65 2.98
CA HIS A 171 -22.25 -33.98 1.55
C HIS A 171 -23.23 -33.19 0.66
N GLU A 172 -24.09 -32.34 1.22
CA GLU A 172 -24.96 -31.48 0.43
C GLU A 172 -24.18 -30.27 -0.13
N ALA A 173 -24.36 -29.98 -1.42
CA ALA A 173 -23.74 -28.83 -2.08
C ALA A 173 -23.98 -27.48 -1.38
N ARG A 174 -25.13 -27.33 -0.71
CA ARG A 174 -25.48 -26.10 0.05
C ARG A 174 -24.65 -25.90 1.31
N THR A 175 -23.93 -26.92 1.76
CA THR A 175 -23.03 -26.82 2.91
C THR A 175 -21.62 -26.42 2.49
N CYS A 176 -21.30 -26.43 1.20
CA CYS A 176 -19.96 -26.07 0.73
C CYS A 176 -19.71 -24.57 0.82
N ALA A 177 -18.51 -24.20 1.27
CA ALA A 177 -18.00 -22.84 1.16
C ALA A 177 -17.62 -22.56 -0.31
N THR A 178 -17.79 -21.30 -0.74
CA THR A 178 -17.41 -20.89 -2.10
C THR A 178 -15.90 -20.70 -2.20
N SER A 179 -15.24 -21.55 -3.00
CA SER A 179 -13.80 -21.53 -3.25
C SER A 179 -13.40 -20.74 -4.48
N PHE A 180 -12.29 -20.01 -4.37
CA PHE A 180 -11.70 -19.19 -5.43
C PHE A 180 -10.29 -19.70 -5.80
N PRO A 181 -9.91 -19.64 -7.08
CA PRO A 181 -8.55 -19.96 -7.51
C PRO A 181 -7.53 -19.03 -6.83
N VAL A 182 -6.41 -19.62 -6.38
CA VAL A 182 -5.28 -18.93 -5.77
C VAL A 182 -4.00 -19.27 -6.52
N ALA A 183 -3.20 -18.25 -6.81
CA ALA A 183 -1.87 -18.40 -7.39
C ALA A 183 -0.83 -17.66 -6.54
N ILE A 184 0.40 -18.16 -6.52
CA ILE A 184 1.53 -17.48 -5.88
C ILE A 184 2.59 -17.25 -6.95
N LYS A 185 2.96 -15.98 -7.17
CA LYS A 185 4.04 -15.60 -8.08
C LYS A 185 4.93 -14.57 -7.38
N HIS A 186 6.24 -14.79 -7.41
CA HIS A 186 7.26 -13.91 -6.79
C HIS A 186 6.99 -13.55 -5.32
N GLY A 187 6.42 -14.48 -4.54
CA GLY A 187 6.07 -14.27 -3.13
C GLY A 187 4.77 -13.50 -2.89
N VAL A 188 4.07 -13.08 -3.94
CA VAL A 188 2.77 -12.42 -3.89
C VAL A 188 1.66 -13.45 -4.09
N LEU A 189 0.62 -13.40 -3.25
CA LEU A 189 -0.59 -14.20 -3.34
C LEU A 189 -1.63 -13.47 -4.17
N PHE A 190 -2.13 -14.15 -5.20
CA PHE A 190 -3.17 -13.67 -6.10
C PHE A 190 -4.45 -14.47 -5.93
N VAL A 191 -5.60 -13.79 -6.09
CA VAL A 191 -6.92 -14.42 -6.11
C VAL A 191 -7.62 -14.08 -7.42
N TRP A 192 -8.32 -15.07 -7.98
CA TRP A 192 -9.21 -14.92 -9.13
C TRP A 192 -10.66 -14.71 -8.65
N PRO A 193 -11.32 -13.57 -8.94
CA PRO A 193 -12.64 -13.22 -8.39
C PRO A 193 -13.86 -14.01 -8.91
N GLU A 194 -13.66 -15.19 -9.48
CA GLU A 194 -14.73 -16.09 -9.93
C GLU A 194 -14.50 -17.48 -9.34
N ALA A 195 -15.60 -18.19 -9.10
CA ALA A 195 -15.59 -19.50 -8.47
C ALA A 195 -16.14 -20.58 -9.41
N GLY A 196 -15.80 -21.84 -9.12
CA GLY A 196 -16.29 -23.01 -9.83
C GLY A 196 -15.42 -23.48 -11.01
N PRO A 197 -15.78 -24.59 -11.67
CA PRO A 197 -14.89 -25.28 -12.60
C PRO A 197 -14.46 -24.44 -13.82
N ALA A 198 -15.35 -23.59 -14.34
CA ALA A 198 -15.02 -22.70 -15.44
C ALA A 198 -14.02 -21.62 -15.03
N ALA A 199 -14.15 -21.09 -13.80
CA ALA A 199 -13.20 -20.13 -13.25
C ALA A 199 -11.83 -20.76 -13.01
N GLU A 200 -11.77 -21.99 -12.51
CA GLU A 200 -10.50 -22.74 -12.37
C GLU A 200 -9.80 -22.92 -13.72
N ALA A 201 -10.55 -23.30 -14.76
CA ALA A 201 -10.01 -23.44 -16.12
C ALA A 201 -9.51 -22.11 -16.70
N ALA A 202 -10.30 -21.03 -16.54
CA ALA A 202 -9.92 -19.69 -16.99
C ALA A 202 -8.70 -19.17 -16.24
N ALA A 203 -8.67 -19.31 -14.93
CA ALA A 203 -7.56 -18.93 -14.08
C ALA A 203 -6.28 -19.70 -14.43
N ALA A 204 -6.38 -21.00 -14.72
CA ALA A 204 -5.24 -21.82 -15.16
C ALA A 204 -4.71 -21.44 -16.55
N SER A 205 -5.53 -20.83 -17.40
CA SER A 205 -5.13 -20.39 -18.75
C SER A 205 -4.37 -19.06 -18.77
N LYS A 206 -4.33 -18.33 -17.64
CA LYS A 206 -3.70 -17.02 -17.53
C LYS A 206 -2.73 -17.01 -16.36
N GLU A 207 -1.54 -16.46 -16.55
CA GLU A 207 -0.63 -16.27 -15.42
C GLU A 207 -0.90 -14.94 -14.71
N PRO A 208 -0.66 -14.86 -13.38
CA PRO A 208 -0.53 -13.59 -12.70
C PRO A 208 0.58 -12.75 -13.35
N VAL A 209 0.28 -11.46 -13.57
CA VAL A 209 1.29 -10.51 -14.04
C VAL A 209 2.34 -10.33 -12.95
N GLY A 210 3.61 -10.35 -13.34
CA GLY A 210 4.76 -10.28 -12.43
C GLY A 210 5.96 -9.61 -13.06
N ILE A 211 7.12 -9.78 -12.44
CA ILE A 211 8.39 -9.24 -12.95
C ILE A 211 9.04 -10.35 -13.78
N SER A 212 9.04 -10.23 -15.10
CA SER A 212 9.54 -11.28 -16.00
C SER A 212 11.01 -11.61 -15.77
N GLU A 213 11.83 -10.64 -15.33
CA GLU A 213 13.25 -10.85 -15.01
C GLU A 213 13.47 -11.75 -13.78
N LEU A 214 12.46 -11.94 -12.94
CA LEU A 214 12.52 -12.90 -11.84
C LEU A 214 12.24 -14.34 -12.31
N ASP A 215 11.68 -14.50 -13.50
CA ASP A 215 11.40 -15.81 -14.11
C ASP A 215 12.60 -16.30 -14.96
N ASP A 216 13.54 -15.42 -15.33
CA ASP A 216 14.73 -15.76 -16.12
C ASP A 216 15.95 -16.08 -15.23
N PRO A 217 16.44 -17.33 -15.21
CA PRO A 217 17.62 -17.73 -14.44
C PRO A 217 18.88 -16.89 -14.72
N ALA A 218 19.04 -16.35 -15.94
CA ALA A 218 20.18 -15.50 -16.30
C ALA A 218 20.14 -14.15 -15.59
N PHE A 219 18.96 -13.63 -15.29
CA PHE A 219 18.77 -12.40 -14.53
C PHE A 219 18.84 -12.66 -13.03
N VAL A 220 18.25 -13.75 -12.53
CA VAL A 220 18.18 -14.08 -11.09
C VAL A 220 19.54 -14.00 -10.40
N ALA A 221 20.63 -14.42 -11.04
CA ALA A 221 21.99 -14.34 -10.46
C ALA A 221 22.49 -12.89 -10.23
N ARG A 222 21.97 -11.92 -10.97
CA ARG A 222 22.30 -10.49 -10.87
C ARG A 222 21.25 -9.67 -10.12
N VAL A 223 20.14 -10.30 -9.75
CA VAL A 223 19.01 -9.64 -9.11
C VAL A 223 19.19 -9.58 -7.60
N LYS A 224 18.90 -8.42 -7.02
CA LYS A 224 18.65 -8.23 -5.60
C LYS A 224 17.22 -7.70 -5.43
N THR A 225 16.35 -8.53 -4.87
CA THR A 225 15.01 -8.08 -4.45
C THR A 225 15.07 -7.47 -3.06
N LEU A 226 14.29 -6.42 -2.86
CA LEU A 226 13.97 -5.92 -1.53
C LEU A 226 12.69 -6.62 -1.03
N PRO A 227 12.46 -6.66 0.30
CA PRO A 227 11.21 -7.15 0.86
C PRO A 227 10.01 -6.46 0.25
N LEU A 228 8.94 -7.23 0.07
CA LEU A 228 7.65 -6.70 -0.34
C LEU A 228 7.16 -5.64 0.66
N ASN A 229 6.46 -4.64 0.16
CA ASN A 229 5.65 -3.75 0.96
C ASN A 229 4.18 -4.07 0.73
N VAL A 230 3.39 -4.09 1.80
CA VAL A 230 1.95 -4.34 1.74
C VAL A 230 1.28 -3.20 2.49
N ARG A 231 0.25 -2.58 1.90
CA ARG A 231 -0.48 -1.48 2.52
C ARG A 231 -1.92 -1.39 2.04
N ASP A 232 -2.88 -1.47 2.95
CA ASP A 232 -4.26 -1.06 2.64
C ASP A 232 -4.30 0.47 2.57
N LEU A 233 -4.50 1.01 1.38
CA LEU A 233 -4.49 2.44 1.14
C LEU A 233 -5.90 3.01 1.25
N PRO A 234 -6.08 4.14 1.97
CA PRO A 234 -7.37 4.81 2.13
C PRO A 234 -7.72 5.69 0.93
N TYR A 235 -7.33 5.30 -0.27
CA TYR A 235 -7.76 5.91 -1.52
C TYR A 235 -7.87 4.81 -2.57
N GLY A 236 -8.67 5.06 -3.60
CA GLY A 236 -9.01 4.08 -4.59
C GLY A 236 -7.86 3.74 -5.52
N TRP A 237 -8.00 2.57 -6.12
CA TRP A 237 -7.13 2.02 -7.15
C TRP A 237 -6.83 3.01 -8.28
N GLU A 238 -7.84 3.75 -8.74
CA GLU A 238 -7.69 4.75 -9.82
C GLU A 238 -6.76 5.88 -9.43
N ALA A 239 -6.90 6.41 -8.21
CA ALA A 239 -6.06 7.49 -7.69
C ALA A 239 -4.61 7.02 -7.49
N PHE A 240 -4.41 5.75 -7.11
CA PHE A 240 -3.08 5.15 -7.04
C PHE A 240 -2.40 5.13 -8.41
N PHE A 241 -3.05 4.55 -9.44
CA PHE A 241 -2.41 4.43 -10.75
C PHE A 241 -2.29 5.77 -11.49
N GLU A 242 -3.24 6.68 -11.32
CA GLU A 242 -3.10 8.07 -11.77
C GLU A 242 -1.83 8.71 -11.19
N ASN A 243 -1.62 8.61 -9.87
CA ASN A 243 -0.44 9.16 -9.21
C ASN A 243 0.86 8.49 -9.71
N VAL A 244 0.89 7.16 -9.79
CA VAL A 244 2.12 6.44 -10.19
C VAL A 244 2.48 6.67 -11.66
N LEU A 245 1.49 6.91 -12.52
CA LEU A 245 1.71 7.22 -13.93
C LEU A 245 2.11 8.69 -14.18
N ASP A 246 1.91 9.58 -13.22
CA ASP A 246 2.33 10.98 -13.30
C ASP A 246 3.80 11.14 -12.87
N PRO A 247 4.75 11.38 -13.81
CA PRO A 247 6.14 11.56 -13.43
C PRO A 247 6.43 12.91 -12.75
N ALA A 248 5.54 13.90 -12.86
CA ALA A 248 5.79 15.26 -12.38
C ALA A 248 5.70 15.38 -10.85
N HIS A 249 4.85 14.59 -10.19
CA HIS A 249 4.72 14.64 -8.74
C HIS A 249 5.99 14.16 -8.01
N VAL A 250 6.80 13.30 -8.64
CA VAL A 250 7.87 12.56 -7.97
C VAL A 250 8.86 13.48 -7.26
N ASP A 251 9.32 14.54 -7.92
CA ASP A 251 10.28 15.48 -7.33
C ASP A 251 9.68 16.37 -6.24
N VAL A 252 8.38 16.63 -6.34
CA VAL A 252 7.67 17.60 -5.51
C VAL A 252 7.13 16.95 -4.25
N SER A 253 6.34 15.89 -4.44
CA SER A 253 5.71 15.12 -3.37
C SER A 253 6.75 14.39 -2.56
N HIS A 254 7.79 13.82 -3.18
CA HIS A 254 8.85 13.10 -2.45
C HIS A 254 10.11 13.94 -2.18
N HIS A 255 9.90 15.22 -1.88
CA HIS A 255 10.96 16.15 -1.54
C HIS A 255 11.83 15.64 -0.37
N ASN A 256 13.16 15.80 -0.49
CA ASN A 256 14.17 15.31 0.45
C ASN A 256 14.29 13.78 0.55
N LEU A 257 13.57 13.04 -0.30
CA LEU A 257 13.66 11.59 -0.38
C LEU A 257 14.22 11.13 -1.73
N VAL A 258 13.48 11.37 -2.81
CA VAL A 258 13.92 11.01 -4.18
C VAL A 258 13.99 12.19 -5.14
N GLY A 259 13.59 13.39 -4.70
CA GLY A 259 13.72 14.58 -5.51
C GLY A 259 13.73 15.88 -4.73
N ASN A 260 13.76 16.98 -5.47
CA ASN A 260 13.80 18.33 -4.93
C ASN A 260 12.69 19.17 -5.55
N ARG A 261 11.72 19.66 -4.75
CA ARG A 261 10.57 20.42 -5.26
C ARG A 261 10.93 21.76 -5.89
N TYR A 262 12.12 22.30 -5.63
CA TYR A 262 12.57 23.60 -6.13
C TYR A 262 13.45 23.49 -7.37
N THR A 263 14.16 22.38 -7.55
CA THR A 263 15.13 22.20 -8.65
C THR A 263 14.85 20.99 -9.53
N GLY A 264 13.99 20.09 -9.08
CA GLY A 264 13.62 18.85 -9.74
C GLY A 264 12.62 19.03 -10.87
N PRO A 265 11.50 19.78 -10.68
CA PRO A 265 10.49 19.96 -11.73
C PRO A 265 11.07 20.49 -13.04
N CYS A 266 10.74 19.82 -14.14
CA CYS A 266 11.12 20.23 -15.49
C CYS A 266 10.17 19.60 -16.53
N PRO A 267 10.25 20.02 -17.80
CA PRO A 267 9.58 19.33 -18.91
C PRO A 267 9.93 17.84 -19.03
N PHE A 268 8.99 17.09 -19.61
CA PHE A 268 9.13 15.67 -19.93
C PHE A 268 8.83 15.43 -21.42
N GLU A 269 9.55 14.50 -22.02
CA GLU A 269 9.22 13.90 -23.32
C GLU A 269 8.61 12.52 -23.07
N ILE A 270 7.42 12.27 -23.62
CA ILE A 270 6.67 11.02 -23.44
C ILE A 270 6.44 10.32 -24.79
N THR A 271 7.07 9.16 -24.94
CA THR A 271 6.93 8.30 -26.13
C THR A 271 6.13 7.05 -25.78
N THR A 272 5.16 6.69 -26.63
CA THR A 272 4.35 5.47 -26.43
C THR A 272 5.14 4.26 -26.93
N GLU A 273 5.42 3.30 -26.04
CA GLU A 273 6.11 2.04 -26.35
C GLU A 273 5.11 0.93 -26.70
N ARG A 274 4.00 0.86 -25.95
CA ARG A 274 2.88 -0.05 -26.22
C ARG A 274 1.58 0.76 -26.29
N LYS A 275 0.84 0.58 -27.38
CA LYS A 275 -0.47 1.21 -27.57
C LYS A 275 -1.46 0.69 -26.52
N VAL A 276 -2.38 1.56 -26.11
CA VAL A 276 -3.42 1.23 -25.14
C VAL A 276 -4.28 0.07 -25.66
N SER A 277 -4.42 -0.99 -24.87
CA SER A 277 -5.32 -2.11 -25.14
C SER A 277 -6.08 -2.54 -23.89
N ALA A 278 -7.21 -3.24 -24.08
CA ALA A 278 -8.06 -3.65 -22.95
C ALA A 278 -7.33 -4.62 -22.02
N GLN A 279 -6.59 -5.59 -22.57
CA GLN A 279 -5.98 -6.68 -21.79
C GLN A 279 -4.50 -6.48 -21.47
N GLU A 280 -3.74 -5.76 -22.30
CA GLU A 280 -2.29 -5.56 -22.11
C GLU A 280 -1.94 -4.14 -21.62
N GLY A 281 -2.93 -3.28 -21.43
CA GLY A 281 -2.75 -1.95 -20.86
C GLY A 281 -1.94 -1.02 -21.75
N LEU A 282 -0.94 -0.35 -21.17
CA LEU A 282 -0.15 0.67 -21.86
C LEU A 282 1.28 0.70 -21.35
N ALA A 283 2.22 1.07 -22.22
CA ALA A 283 3.59 1.35 -21.82
C ALA A 283 4.09 2.64 -22.46
N VAL A 284 4.77 3.46 -21.67
CA VAL A 284 5.32 4.75 -22.10
C VAL A 284 6.76 4.90 -21.63
N ARG A 285 7.61 5.41 -22.51
CA ARG A 285 8.94 5.87 -22.15
C ARG A 285 8.87 7.32 -21.71
N VAL A 286 9.43 7.58 -20.54
CA VAL A 286 9.52 8.90 -19.92
C VAL A 286 10.96 9.35 -20.00
N ARG A 287 11.20 10.49 -20.64
CA ARG A 287 12.49 11.17 -20.62
C ARG A 287 12.33 12.54 -19.98
N LYS A 288 12.97 12.70 -18.83
CA LYS A 288 13.05 13.95 -18.09
C LYS A 288 14.18 14.81 -18.66
N GLU A 289 13.97 16.11 -18.85
CA GLU A 289 14.97 17.00 -19.48
C GLU A 289 16.31 17.03 -18.74
N ASN A 290 16.27 17.06 -17.41
CA ASN A 290 17.45 17.05 -16.54
C ASN A 290 17.85 15.63 -16.07
N ALA A 291 17.41 14.57 -16.78
CA ALA A 291 17.75 13.20 -16.44
C ALA A 291 19.27 12.94 -16.50
N VAL A 292 19.72 11.95 -15.73
CA VAL A 292 21.08 11.42 -15.84
C VAL A 292 21.32 10.96 -17.28
N PRO A 293 22.44 11.33 -17.92
CA PRO A 293 22.73 10.88 -19.28
C PRO A 293 22.69 9.35 -19.43
N GLY A 294 21.98 8.87 -20.45
CA GLY A 294 21.79 7.44 -20.71
C GLY A 294 20.77 6.73 -19.80
N LEU A 295 20.09 7.44 -18.91
CA LEU A 295 18.95 6.89 -18.16
C LEU A 295 17.73 6.77 -19.08
N THR A 296 17.20 5.56 -19.17
CA THR A 296 15.91 5.27 -19.79
C THR A 296 14.91 4.89 -18.70
N THR A 297 13.75 5.54 -18.65
CA THR A 297 12.65 5.11 -17.77
C THR A 297 11.42 4.73 -18.59
N VAL A 298 10.88 3.54 -18.32
CA VAL A 298 9.62 3.06 -18.91
C VAL A 298 8.62 2.81 -17.79
N LEU A 299 7.42 3.37 -17.95
CA LEU A 299 6.25 3.04 -17.13
C LEU A 299 5.45 2.01 -17.91
N ASP A 300 5.37 0.80 -17.39
CA ASP A 300 4.70 -0.34 -18.03
C ASP A 300 3.53 -0.79 -17.16
N TRP A 301 2.32 -0.37 -17.53
CA TRP A 301 1.09 -0.64 -16.78
C TRP A 301 0.27 -1.75 -17.45
N HIS A 302 -0.08 -2.75 -16.64
CA HIS A 302 -0.88 -3.90 -17.05
C HIS A 302 -2.17 -3.97 -16.19
N PRO A 303 -3.36 -4.02 -16.83
CA PRO A 303 -4.59 -4.19 -16.10
C PRO A 303 -4.68 -5.60 -15.51
N PRO A 304 -5.44 -5.78 -14.41
CA PRO A 304 -6.15 -4.73 -13.69
C PRO A 304 -5.29 -4.00 -12.67
N CYS A 305 -4.13 -4.52 -12.27
CA CYS A 305 -3.59 -4.16 -10.96
C CYS A 305 -2.08 -4.01 -10.90
N HIS A 306 -1.34 -3.93 -12.01
CA HIS A 306 0.13 -3.93 -11.98
C HIS A 306 0.74 -2.78 -12.78
N LEU A 307 1.81 -2.19 -12.23
CA LEU A 307 2.68 -1.26 -12.93
C LEU A 307 4.13 -1.54 -12.60
N ALA A 308 4.97 -1.66 -13.62
CA ALA A 308 6.42 -1.69 -13.48
C ALA A 308 7.04 -0.35 -13.91
N ILE A 309 7.82 0.27 -13.03
CA ILE A 309 8.69 1.39 -13.36
C ILE A 309 10.08 0.81 -13.59
N ARG A 310 10.56 0.87 -14.83
CA ARG A 310 11.86 0.32 -15.23
C ARG A 310 12.83 1.44 -15.57
N SER A 311 13.83 1.63 -14.73
CA SER A 311 14.88 2.63 -14.91
C SER A 311 16.22 1.94 -15.24
N GLU A 312 16.62 2.01 -16.50
CA GLU A 312 17.85 1.41 -17.03
C GLU A 312 18.93 2.48 -17.20
N TYR A 313 20.12 2.20 -16.66
CA TYR A 313 21.27 3.10 -16.66
C TYR A 313 22.23 2.78 -17.80
N ALA A 314 23.10 3.73 -18.13
CA ALA A 314 24.07 3.60 -19.23
C ALA A 314 25.05 2.42 -19.06
N ASP A 315 25.27 1.94 -17.84
CA ASP A 315 26.11 0.78 -17.56
C ASP A 315 25.36 -0.56 -17.68
N GLY A 316 24.08 -0.55 -18.07
CA GLY A 316 23.24 -1.74 -18.20
C GLY A 316 22.71 -2.28 -16.87
N SER A 317 22.91 -1.57 -15.75
CA SER A 317 22.19 -1.85 -14.51
C SER A 317 20.74 -1.34 -14.59
N THR A 318 19.83 -1.95 -13.84
CA THR A 318 18.40 -1.58 -13.87
C THR A 318 17.83 -1.51 -12.46
N ALA A 319 17.15 -0.41 -12.14
CA ALA A 319 16.29 -0.30 -10.99
C ALA A 319 14.84 -0.49 -11.44
N LEU A 320 14.15 -1.49 -10.90
CA LEU A 320 12.77 -1.80 -11.20
C LEU A 320 11.92 -1.64 -9.94
N ILE A 321 10.77 -0.99 -10.07
CA ILE A 321 9.74 -0.93 -9.01
C ILE A 321 8.49 -1.59 -9.56
N SER A 322 8.08 -2.70 -8.96
CA SER A 322 6.85 -3.41 -9.28
C SER A 322 5.79 -3.02 -8.27
N LEU A 323 4.69 -2.44 -8.74
CA LEU A 323 3.63 -1.89 -7.92
C LEU A 323 2.32 -2.53 -8.31
N TYR A 324 1.73 -3.26 -7.38
CA TYR A 324 0.36 -3.70 -7.46
C TYR A 324 -0.55 -2.77 -6.67
N ALA A 325 -1.73 -2.51 -7.19
CA ALA A 325 -2.86 -2.02 -6.42
C ALA A 325 -4.10 -2.78 -6.86
N SER A 326 -4.75 -3.46 -5.93
CA SER A 326 -5.99 -4.19 -6.17
C SER A 326 -7.17 -3.40 -5.60
N PRO A 327 -8.25 -3.17 -6.34
CA PRO A 327 -9.40 -2.41 -5.85
C PRO A 327 -10.12 -3.18 -4.73
N SER A 328 -10.11 -2.64 -3.51
CA SER A 328 -10.72 -3.32 -2.36
C SER A 328 -12.21 -2.96 -2.26
N SER A 329 -12.48 -1.68 -2.05
CA SER A 329 -13.81 -1.08 -1.97
C SER A 329 -13.75 0.31 -2.62
N PRO A 330 -14.89 0.97 -2.85
CA PRO A 330 -14.90 2.38 -3.26
C PRO A 330 -13.98 3.22 -2.36
N GLY A 331 -13.09 3.99 -2.98
CA GLY A 331 -12.10 4.81 -2.29
C GLY A 331 -11.01 4.06 -1.53
N ARG A 332 -10.78 2.75 -1.78
CA ARG A 332 -9.70 1.97 -1.14
C ARG A 332 -9.03 0.98 -2.09
N CYS A 333 -7.75 0.72 -1.90
CA CYS A 333 -7.04 -0.34 -2.61
C CYS A 333 -6.01 -1.05 -1.73
N MET A 334 -5.74 -2.31 -2.07
CA MET A 334 -4.69 -3.11 -1.47
C MET A 334 -3.42 -2.94 -2.31
N HIS A 335 -2.41 -2.24 -1.77
CA HIS A 335 -1.11 -2.08 -2.42
C HIS A 335 -0.09 -3.16 -2.04
N VAL A 336 0.53 -3.78 -3.04
CA VAL A 336 1.72 -4.62 -2.86
C VAL A 336 2.86 -4.06 -3.72
N GLY A 337 3.99 -3.73 -3.14
CA GLY A 337 5.12 -3.11 -3.85
C GLY A 337 6.43 -3.87 -3.66
N GLN A 338 7.28 -3.92 -4.69
CA GLN A 338 8.62 -4.49 -4.59
C GLN A 338 9.63 -3.67 -5.37
N GLN A 339 10.79 -3.43 -4.77
CA GLN A 339 11.96 -2.92 -5.50
C GLN A 339 12.86 -4.09 -5.89
N VAL A 340 13.31 -4.07 -7.14
CA VAL A 340 14.20 -5.07 -7.72
C VAL A 340 15.37 -4.36 -8.36
N LEU A 341 16.58 -4.70 -7.93
CA LEU A 341 17.81 -4.13 -8.44
C LEU A 341 18.53 -5.18 -9.27
N ILE A 342 18.71 -4.90 -10.56
CA ILE A 342 19.43 -5.77 -11.49
C ILE A 342 20.81 -5.17 -11.68
N LYS A 343 21.85 -5.93 -11.33
CA LYS A 343 23.23 -5.49 -11.50
C LYS A 343 23.63 -5.44 -12.97
N SER A 344 24.54 -4.53 -13.31
CA SER A 344 25.20 -4.50 -14.62
C SER A 344 25.91 -5.83 -14.92
N PRO A 345 26.27 -6.12 -16.18
CA PRO A 345 27.10 -7.28 -16.52
C PRO A 345 28.41 -7.35 -15.70
N GLU A 346 28.97 -6.21 -15.33
CA GLU A 346 30.19 -6.07 -14.49
C GLU A 346 29.88 -6.16 -12.98
N GLY A 347 28.64 -6.43 -12.60
CA GLY A 347 28.22 -6.62 -11.21
C GLY A 347 27.93 -5.33 -10.43
N LYS A 348 27.86 -4.17 -11.09
CA LYS A 348 27.55 -2.88 -10.44
C LYS A 348 26.06 -2.77 -10.15
N THR A 349 25.72 -2.28 -8.96
CA THR A 349 24.32 -2.02 -8.58
C THR A 349 23.90 -0.65 -9.13
N PRO A 350 22.66 -0.49 -9.62
CA PRO A 350 22.18 0.80 -10.13
C PRO A 350 22.34 1.91 -9.08
N PRO A 351 22.68 3.14 -9.50
CA PRO A 351 22.79 4.27 -8.59
C PRO A 351 21.40 4.65 -8.06
N GLY A 352 21.24 4.68 -6.74
CA GLY A 352 19.93 4.91 -6.12
C GLY A 352 20.03 4.94 -4.60
N LEU A 353 18.88 4.80 -3.93
CA LEU A 353 18.74 4.93 -2.48
C LEU A 353 19.45 3.80 -1.71
N ALA A 354 20.78 3.84 -1.66
CA ALA A 354 21.64 2.86 -1.00
C ALA A 354 21.19 2.56 0.44
N PHE A 355 20.60 3.56 1.11
CA PHE A 355 20.00 3.43 2.43
C PHE A 355 18.95 2.30 2.53
N PHE A 356 18.04 2.15 1.56
CA PHE A 356 17.03 1.09 1.58
C PHE A 356 17.60 -0.29 1.23
N THR A 357 18.82 -0.34 0.70
CA THR A 357 19.50 -1.60 0.37
C THR A 357 20.31 -2.18 1.54
N LEU A 358 20.38 -1.46 2.66
CA LEU A 358 21.02 -1.89 3.89
C LEU A 358 20.29 -3.12 4.48
N PRO A 359 21.01 -4.01 5.19
CA PRO A 359 20.47 -5.27 5.71
C PRO A 359 19.62 -5.06 6.98
N PHE A 360 18.60 -4.22 6.91
CA PHE A 360 17.67 -4.02 8.01
C PHE A 360 16.75 -5.24 8.19
N PRO A 361 16.31 -5.54 9.42
CA PRO A 361 15.24 -6.51 9.63
C PRO A 361 13.98 -6.17 8.82
N THR A 362 13.27 -7.17 8.32
CA THR A 362 12.08 -7.00 7.46
C THR A 362 11.06 -6.02 8.03
N TRP A 363 10.72 -6.14 9.33
CA TRP A 363 9.77 -5.23 9.98
C TRP A 363 10.21 -3.77 9.93
N MET A 364 11.52 -3.51 9.98
CA MET A 364 12.06 -2.15 9.93
C MET A 364 11.98 -1.59 8.52
N GLN A 365 12.25 -2.42 7.50
CA GLN A 365 12.04 -2.03 6.10
C GLN A 365 10.57 -1.73 5.80
N HIS A 366 9.63 -2.45 6.42
CA HIS A 366 8.21 -2.14 6.32
C HIS A 366 7.86 -0.76 6.90
N GLN A 367 8.43 -0.39 8.05
CA GLN A 367 8.22 0.95 8.61
C GLN A 367 8.85 2.05 7.77
N LEU A 368 9.94 1.74 7.07
CA LEU A 368 10.58 2.67 6.15
C LEU A 368 9.71 3.00 4.94
N ALA A 369 8.81 2.12 4.51
CA ALA A 369 7.91 2.40 3.39
C ALA A 369 6.92 3.55 3.66
N SER A 370 6.54 3.76 4.92
CA SER A 370 5.74 4.92 5.32
C SER A 370 6.46 6.25 5.06
N LEU A 371 7.80 6.27 4.92
CA LEU A 371 8.50 7.47 4.49
C LEU A 371 8.15 7.89 3.06
N PHE A 372 7.71 6.95 2.22
CA PHE A 372 7.35 7.20 0.83
C PHE A 372 5.82 7.36 0.70
N LEU A 373 5.07 6.31 1.02
CA LEU A 373 3.61 6.24 0.82
C LEU A 373 2.83 7.35 1.53
N HIS A 374 3.30 7.79 2.71
CA HIS A 374 2.57 8.80 3.48
C HIS A 374 2.73 10.22 2.92
N GLN A 375 3.66 10.42 1.97
CA GLN A 375 3.80 11.71 1.29
C GLN A 375 2.65 11.96 0.31
N ASP A 376 2.03 10.92 -0.24
CA ASP A 376 0.92 11.07 -1.20
C ASP A 376 -0.47 10.98 -0.54
N LEU A 377 -0.51 10.22 0.55
CA LEU A 377 -1.72 9.75 1.23
C LEU A 377 -2.83 10.79 1.41
N VAL A 378 -2.50 11.96 1.95
CA VAL A 378 -3.49 12.96 2.34
C VAL A 378 -4.12 13.63 1.13
N PHE A 379 -3.31 13.99 0.12
CA PHE A 379 -3.85 14.67 -1.04
C PHE A 379 -4.57 13.69 -1.96
N LEU A 380 -4.07 12.46 -2.15
CA LEU A 380 -4.77 11.47 -2.99
C LEU A 380 -6.15 11.11 -2.44
N HIS A 381 -6.25 10.89 -1.13
CA HIS A 381 -7.54 10.65 -0.46
C HIS A 381 -8.53 11.79 -0.71
N ASN A 382 -8.09 13.03 -0.48
CA ASN A 382 -8.98 14.19 -0.60
C ASN A 382 -9.29 14.54 -2.06
N GLN A 383 -8.31 14.43 -2.96
CA GLN A 383 -8.46 14.70 -4.39
C GLN A 383 -9.47 13.75 -5.00
N GLN A 384 -9.34 12.44 -4.78
CA GLN A 384 -10.29 11.48 -5.32
C GLN A 384 -11.72 11.76 -4.81
N ARG A 385 -11.89 12.00 -3.51
CA ARG A 385 -13.20 12.33 -2.93
C ARG A 385 -13.79 13.58 -3.58
N LEU A 386 -12.99 14.64 -3.72
CA LEU A 386 -13.44 15.90 -4.33
C LEU A 386 -13.80 15.72 -5.81
N LEU A 387 -13.04 14.93 -6.57
CA LEU A 387 -13.36 14.62 -7.96
C LEU A 387 -14.74 13.96 -8.09
N VAL A 388 -15.02 12.95 -7.25
CA VAL A 388 -16.33 12.28 -7.23
C VAL A 388 -17.44 13.23 -6.79
N GLU A 389 -17.23 14.03 -5.74
CA GLU A 389 -18.21 15.03 -5.26
C GLU A 389 -18.56 16.08 -6.32
N HIS A 390 -17.64 16.39 -7.24
CA HIS A 390 -17.85 17.33 -8.35
C HIS A 390 -18.31 16.64 -9.64
N GLY A 391 -18.69 15.35 -9.57
CA GLY A 391 -19.20 14.59 -10.72
C GLY A 391 -18.16 14.32 -11.80
N VAL A 392 -16.87 14.31 -11.44
CA VAL A 392 -15.80 13.91 -12.35
C VAL A 392 -15.80 12.39 -12.47
N SER A 393 -15.84 11.90 -13.70
CA SER A 393 -15.79 10.49 -14.07
C SER A 393 -14.72 10.28 -15.14
N PRO A 394 -14.35 9.02 -15.47
CA PRO A 394 -13.46 8.76 -16.59
C PRO A 394 -13.91 9.41 -17.90
N ASP A 395 -15.23 9.48 -18.16
CA ASP A 395 -15.79 10.00 -19.42
C ASP A 395 -15.63 11.51 -19.60
N ASN A 396 -15.59 12.29 -18.51
CA ASN A 396 -15.48 13.74 -18.56
C ASN A 396 -14.17 14.27 -17.97
N PHE A 397 -13.22 13.39 -17.67
CA PHE A 397 -11.99 13.72 -16.95
C PHE A 397 -11.18 14.80 -17.68
N ALA A 398 -10.99 14.68 -19.00
CA ALA A 398 -10.22 15.64 -19.79
C ALA A 398 -10.86 17.04 -19.88
N GLU A 399 -12.19 17.12 -19.74
CA GLU A 399 -12.93 18.40 -19.74
C GLU A 399 -12.87 19.08 -18.36
N ARG A 400 -12.79 18.28 -17.29
CA ARG A 400 -12.82 18.73 -15.90
C ARG A 400 -11.44 18.95 -15.30
N CYS A 401 -10.41 18.26 -15.82
CA CYS A 401 -9.04 18.31 -15.34
C CYS A 401 -8.11 18.80 -16.45
N TYR A 402 -7.52 19.99 -16.24
CA TYR A 402 -6.63 20.61 -17.21
C TYR A 402 -5.21 20.00 -17.14
N MET A 403 -4.81 19.34 -18.22
CA MET A 403 -3.55 18.58 -18.35
C MET A 403 -2.81 18.99 -19.62
N PRO A 404 -2.13 20.16 -19.63
CA PRO A 404 -1.57 20.73 -20.86
C PRO A 404 -0.21 20.16 -21.25
N ASN A 405 0.47 19.45 -20.35
CA ASN A 405 1.87 19.11 -20.52
C ASN A 405 2.04 17.70 -21.10
N ALA A 406 3.14 17.48 -21.82
CA ALA A 406 3.49 16.15 -22.30
C ALA A 406 3.60 15.13 -21.16
N GLY A 407 4.07 15.56 -19.97
CA GLY A 407 4.15 14.73 -18.76
C GLY A 407 2.81 14.16 -18.29
N ASP A 408 1.69 14.80 -18.64
CA ASP A 408 0.35 14.36 -18.24
C ASP A 408 -0.19 13.22 -19.13
N LYS A 409 0.47 12.98 -20.29
CA LYS A 409 0.03 11.99 -21.29
C LYS A 409 -0.21 10.59 -20.73
N PRO A 410 0.62 10.01 -19.82
CA PRO A 410 0.35 8.69 -19.26
C PRO A 410 -0.97 8.62 -18.47
N VAL A 411 -1.29 9.68 -17.72
CA VAL A 411 -2.56 9.81 -16.99
C VAL A 411 -3.73 9.88 -17.96
N VAL A 412 -3.62 10.69 -19.01
CA VAL A 412 -4.65 10.79 -20.07
C VAL A 412 -4.92 9.42 -20.69
N LEU A 413 -3.87 8.68 -21.07
CA LEU A 413 -4.00 7.34 -21.66
C LEU A 413 -4.68 6.34 -20.72
N PHE A 414 -4.37 6.41 -19.42
CA PHE A 414 -5.01 5.57 -18.41
C PHE A 414 -6.49 5.90 -18.20
N LYS A 415 -6.86 7.18 -18.17
CA LYS A 415 -8.27 7.61 -18.05
C LYS A 415 -9.06 7.25 -19.31
N ASP A 416 -8.44 7.38 -20.48
CA ASP A 416 -9.01 6.93 -21.75
C ASP A 416 -9.25 5.41 -21.76
N TRP A 417 -8.32 4.61 -21.22
CA TRP A 417 -8.51 3.18 -21.05
C TRP A 417 -9.72 2.88 -20.15
N LEU A 418 -9.84 3.59 -19.03
CA LEU A 418 -10.99 3.43 -18.11
C LEU A 418 -12.33 3.71 -18.79
N ALA A 419 -12.42 4.85 -19.49
CA ALA A 419 -13.63 5.28 -20.17
C ALA A 419 -14.00 4.36 -21.36
N LYS A 420 -13.02 4.00 -22.20
CA LYS A 420 -13.29 3.40 -23.51
C LYS A 420 -13.20 1.87 -23.53
N LEU A 421 -12.41 1.28 -22.62
CA LEU A 421 -12.05 -0.15 -22.65
C LEU A 421 -12.43 -0.88 -21.36
N ALA A 422 -12.47 -0.20 -20.21
CA ALA A 422 -12.79 -0.81 -18.92
C ALA A 422 -14.29 -0.83 -18.56
N GLY A 423 -15.16 -0.47 -19.52
CA GLY A 423 -16.61 -0.46 -19.30
C GLY A 423 -17.11 0.66 -18.38
N GLY A 424 -16.36 1.76 -18.24
CA GLY A 424 -16.75 2.92 -17.44
C GLY A 424 -16.39 2.84 -15.95
N GLY A 425 -15.71 1.78 -15.51
CA GLY A 425 -15.21 1.62 -14.15
C GLY A 425 -15.41 0.21 -13.59
N ILE A 426 -15.12 0.06 -12.30
CA ILE A 426 -15.26 -1.22 -11.59
C ILE A 426 -16.75 -1.59 -11.44
N PRO A 427 -17.19 -2.79 -11.86
CA PRO A 427 -18.56 -3.26 -11.67
C PRO A 427 -18.75 -3.73 -10.22
N TRP A 428 -18.96 -2.78 -9.30
CA TRP A 428 -19.18 -3.09 -7.89
C TRP A 428 -20.42 -3.99 -7.69
N PRO A 429 -20.38 -4.91 -6.71
CA PRO A 429 -21.51 -5.79 -6.43
C PRO A 429 -22.72 -5.01 -5.91
N ALA A 430 -23.91 -5.61 -6.02
CA ALA A 430 -25.14 -5.01 -5.50
C ALA A 430 -25.01 -4.62 -4.02
N GLY A 431 -25.43 -3.40 -3.68
CA GLY A 431 -25.33 -2.85 -2.33
C GLY A 431 -24.02 -2.10 -2.03
N VAL A 432 -23.05 -2.12 -2.94
CA VAL A 432 -21.84 -1.29 -2.85
C VAL A 432 -21.99 -0.07 -3.75
N ASP A 433 -22.04 1.11 -3.14
CA ASP A 433 -22.06 2.39 -3.87
C ASP A 433 -20.65 2.74 -4.37
N GLY A 434 -20.42 2.67 -5.67
CA GLY A 434 -19.14 3.00 -6.30
C GLY A 434 -18.69 4.46 -6.10
N ALA A 435 -19.61 5.37 -5.78
CA ALA A 435 -19.31 6.76 -5.47
C ALA A 435 -19.02 7.00 -3.98
N ALA A 436 -19.14 5.97 -3.12
CA ALA A 436 -18.85 6.10 -1.71
C ALA A 436 -17.36 6.38 -1.48
N MET A 437 -17.06 7.64 -1.15
CA MET A 437 -15.72 8.10 -0.79
C MET A 437 -15.72 8.51 0.68
N PRO A 438 -15.33 7.61 1.61
CA PRO A 438 -15.40 7.92 3.05
C PRO A 438 -14.49 9.10 3.39
N ARG A 439 -14.98 10.03 4.21
CA ARG A 439 -14.16 11.13 4.71
C ARG A 439 -13.41 10.68 5.96
N LEU A 440 -12.09 10.59 5.87
CA LEU A 440 -11.24 10.16 6.96
C LEU A 440 -10.50 11.33 7.60
N SER A 441 -10.35 11.29 8.92
CA SER A 441 -9.46 12.17 9.66
C SER A 441 -7.99 11.84 9.38
N ARG A 442 -7.08 12.78 9.67
CA ARG A 442 -5.63 12.52 9.54
C ARG A 442 -5.16 11.34 10.41
N ALA A 443 -5.76 11.14 11.58
CA ALA A 443 -5.43 10.03 12.46
C ALA A 443 -5.77 8.68 11.81
N GLU A 444 -6.93 8.59 11.16
CA GLU A 444 -7.35 7.39 10.42
C GLU A 444 -6.51 7.17 9.16
N LEU A 445 -6.15 8.24 8.44
CA LEU A 445 -5.30 8.13 7.25
C LEU A 445 -3.93 7.55 7.60
N PHE A 446 -3.30 8.03 8.68
CA PHE A 446 -1.97 7.60 9.08
C PHE A 446 -1.96 6.39 10.02
N ASP A 447 -3.06 5.65 10.14
CA ASP A 447 -3.13 4.42 10.94
C ASP A 447 -2.36 3.28 10.25
N VAL A 448 -1.11 3.11 10.68
CA VAL A 448 -0.21 2.04 10.21
C VAL A 448 -0.65 0.69 10.76
N TYR A 449 -1.34 0.66 11.90
CA TYR A 449 -1.73 -0.58 12.55
C TYR A 449 -2.80 -1.31 11.74
N GLU A 450 -3.87 -0.60 11.42
CA GLU A 450 -5.00 -1.13 10.67
C GLU A 450 -4.64 -1.42 9.21
N THR A 451 -3.73 -0.64 8.62
CA THR A 451 -3.37 -0.78 7.21
C THR A 451 -2.24 -1.77 6.93
N HIS A 452 -1.55 -2.27 7.96
CA HIS A 452 -0.44 -3.23 7.79
C HIS A 452 -0.09 -4.01 9.06
N THR A 453 0.23 -3.32 10.17
CA THR A 453 0.91 -3.99 11.30
C THR A 453 0.12 -5.17 11.83
N ARG A 454 -1.21 -5.07 11.93
CA ARG A 454 -2.06 -6.14 12.49
C ARG A 454 -2.02 -7.43 11.67
N ASP A 455 -1.80 -7.33 10.36
CA ASP A 455 -1.86 -8.42 9.38
C ASP A 455 -0.47 -8.92 8.93
N CYS A 456 0.61 -8.32 9.42
CA CYS A 456 1.99 -8.74 9.14
C CYS A 456 2.63 -9.43 10.35
N LYS A 457 3.01 -10.71 10.21
CA LYS A 457 3.63 -11.48 11.30
C LYS A 457 4.97 -10.90 11.78
N TYR A 458 5.75 -10.28 10.89
CA TYR A 458 7.01 -9.63 11.27
C TYR A 458 6.76 -8.36 12.09
N CYS A 459 5.82 -7.51 11.67
CA CYS A 459 5.51 -6.27 12.37
C CYS A 459 4.78 -6.52 13.70
N THR A 460 3.83 -7.44 13.75
CA THR A 460 3.20 -7.85 15.02
C THR A 460 4.21 -8.47 15.98
N GLY A 461 5.10 -9.34 15.50
CA GLY A 461 6.19 -9.93 16.30
C GLY A 461 7.14 -8.88 16.86
N ALA A 462 7.58 -7.95 16.02
CA ALA A 462 8.43 -6.82 16.42
C ALA A 462 7.73 -5.93 17.46
N LEU A 463 6.46 -5.57 17.25
CA LEU A 463 5.67 -4.78 18.20
C LEU A 463 5.56 -5.47 19.57
N LYS A 464 5.31 -6.79 19.61
CA LYS A 464 5.29 -7.58 20.85
C LYS A 464 6.64 -7.52 21.57
N ASN A 465 7.74 -7.64 20.84
CA ASN A 465 9.10 -7.57 21.38
C ASN A 465 9.44 -6.18 21.90
N VAL A 466 9.10 -5.11 21.18
CA VAL A 466 9.26 -3.72 21.62
C VAL A 466 8.48 -3.46 22.91
N LYS A 467 7.20 -3.86 22.97
CA LYS A 467 6.36 -3.76 24.19
C LYS A 467 6.94 -4.54 25.37
N ARG A 468 7.53 -5.71 25.13
CA ARG A 468 8.24 -6.48 26.16
C ARG A 468 9.48 -5.74 26.65
N GLY A 469 10.28 -5.19 25.73
CA GLY A 469 11.47 -4.38 26.05
C GLY A 469 11.13 -3.15 26.89
N ILE A 470 10.06 -2.41 26.54
CA ILE A 470 9.59 -1.26 27.32
C ILE A 470 9.23 -1.66 28.75
N ARG A 471 8.46 -2.74 28.93
CA ARG A 471 8.10 -3.25 30.26
C ARG A 471 9.33 -3.67 31.06
N GLY A 472 10.26 -4.38 30.42
CA GLY A 472 11.53 -4.80 31.05
C GLY A 472 12.37 -3.61 31.51
N LEU A 473 12.57 -2.60 30.65
CA LEU A 473 13.33 -1.40 30.99
C LEU A 473 12.69 -0.58 32.11
N ARG A 474 11.36 -0.46 32.12
CA ARG A 474 10.64 0.24 33.20
C ARG A 474 10.74 -0.51 34.53
N ALA A 475 10.65 -1.83 34.50
CA ALA A 475 10.85 -2.67 35.69
C ALA A 475 12.29 -2.53 36.21
N ALA A 476 13.30 -2.58 35.34
CA ALA A 476 14.70 -2.38 35.71
C ALA A 476 14.95 -0.99 36.30
N ALA A 477 14.35 0.05 35.71
CA ALA A 477 14.43 1.41 36.21
C ALA A 477 13.83 1.54 37.62
N LEU A 478 12.66 0.92 37.86
CA LEU A 478 12.02 0.91 39.17
C LEU A 478 12.87 0.19 40.22
N VAL A 479 13.39 -1.00 39.89
CA VAL A 479 14.26 -1.77 40.80
C VAL A 479 15.54 -0.98 41.14
N ALA A 480 16.18 -0.37 40.14
CA ALA A 480 17.37 0.45 40.35
C ALA A 480 17.07 1.68 41.23
N ALA A 481 15.94 2.35 41.01
CA ALA A 481 15.51 3.50 41.83
C ALA A 481 15.22 3.11 43.28
N LEU A 482 14.46 2.02 43.51
CA LEU A 482 14.16 1.53 44.85
C LEU A 482 15.45 1.10 45.58
N THR A 483 16.38 0.46 44.88
CA THR A 483 17.67 0.06 45.45
C THR A 483 18.53 1.28 45.79
N ALA A 484 18.50 2.34 44.97
CA ALA A 484 19.19 3.58 45.25
C ALA A 484 18.66 4.28 46.51
N VAL A 485 17.33 4.31 46.70
CA VAL A 485 16.67 4.88 47.90
C VAL A 485 17.05 4.11 49.16
N ASN A 486 17.12 2.78 49.08
CA ASN A 486 17.45 1.93 50.22
C ASN A 486 18.95 1.88 50.55
N ARG A 487 19.82 2.44 49.70
CA ARG A 487 21.28 2.41 49.88
C ARG A 487 21.79 3.79 50.31
N ALA A 488 22.42 3.87 51.48
CA ALA A 488 23.09 5.09 51.92
C ALA A 488 24.48 5.25 51.26
N GLY A 489 24.88 6.50 50.99
CA GLY A 489 26.24 6.85 50.55
C GLY A 489 26.51 6.73 49.05
N ARG A 490 27.81 6.69 48.67
CA ARG A 490 28.28 6.84 47.27
C ARG A 490 27.76 5.79 46.28
N GLY A 491 27.19 4.67 46.75
CA GLY A 491 26.59 3.63 45.91
C GLY A 491 25.19 3.95 45.37
N ALA A 492 24.50 4.97 45.90
CA ALA A 492 23.17 5.37 45.45
C ALA A 492 23.19 6.11 44.10
N VAL A 493 24.21 6.93 43.87
CA VAL A 493 24.38 7.75 42.66
C VAL A 493 24.42 6.93 41.36
N PRO A 494 25.26 5.88 41.22
CA PRO A 494 25.28 5.08 39.99
C PRO A 494 23.96 4.33 39.74
N LEU A 495 23.27 3.88 40.81
CA LEU A 495 21.97 3.21 40.69
C LEU A 495 20.87 4.18 40.23
N ALA A 496 20.87 5.41 40.73
CA ALA A 496 19.97 6.47 40.25
C ALA A 496 20.25 6.81 38.78
N GLY A 497 21.52 6.88 38.38
CA GLY A 497 21.92 7.05 36.98
C GLY A 497 21.40 5.94 36.08
N LEU A 498 21.57 4.68 36.48
CA LEU A 498 21.05 3.52 35.74
C LEU A 498 19.52 3.57 35.62
N ALA A 499 18.81 3.96 36.69
CA ALA A 499 17.36 4.09 36.67
C ALA A 499 16.89 5.12 35.62
N LEU A 500 17.54 6.29 35.59
CA LEU A 500 17.24 7.34 34.60
C LEU A 500 17.56 6.89 33.17
N THR A 501 18.71 6.23 32.95
CA THR A 501 19.08 5.71 31.62
C THR A 501 18.12 4.65 31.14
N ALA A 502 17.74 3.69 31.99
CA ALA A 502 16.77 2.64 31.65
C ALA A 502 15.39 3.24 31.34
N TYR A 503 14.94 4.23 32.12
CA TYR A 503 13.69 4.93 31.85
C TYR A 503 13.73 5.73 30.54
N ALA A 504 14.83 6.46 30.27
CA ALA A 504 15.03 7.19 29.02
C ALA A 504 15.06 6.26 27.80
N ALA A 505 15.75 5.12 27.90
CA ALA A 505 15.73 4.07 26.88
C ALA A 505 14.31 3.54 26.64
N SER A 506 13.51 3.35 27.69
CA SER A 506 12.11 2.95 27.56
C SER A 506 11.26 3.99 26.80
N LYS A 507 11.55 5.28 26.97
CA LYS A 507 10.90 6.37 26.20
C LYS A 507 11.35 6.37 24.73
N GLY A 508 12.60 6.03 24.46
CA GLY A 508 13.09 5.80 23.10
C GLY A 508 12.32 4.67 22.41
N LEU A 509 12.20 3.52 23.07
CA LEU A 509 11.41 2.40 22.55
C LEU A 509 9.92 2.73 22.41
N GLN A 510 9.35 3.58 23.27
CA GLN A 510 7.96 4.02 23.15
C GLN A 510 7.73 4.86 21.87
N LYS A 511 8.74 5.62 21.40
CA LYS A 511 8.65 6.31 20.10
C LYS A 511 8.66 5.31 18.95
N LEU A 512 9.50 4.27 19.04
CA LEU A 512 9.52 3.18 18.06
C LEU A 512 8.20 2.40 18.05
N GLU A 513 7.63 2.09 19.21
CA GLU A 513 6.31 1.48 19.36
C GLU A 513 5.24 2.28 18.62
N ARG A 514 5.25 3.62 18.77
CA ARG A 514 4.26 4.49 18.10
C ARG A 514 4.29 4.33 16.58
N MET A 515 5.45 4.08 15.97
CA MET A 515 5.54 3.92 14.51
C MET A 515 4.78 2.70 13.97
N PHE A 516 4.55 1.67 14.80
CA PHE A 516 3.72 0.52 14.41
C PHE A 516 2.22 0.86 14.38
N HIS A 517 1.85 2.00 14.96
CA HIS A 517 0.47 2.47 15.06
C HIS A 517 0.22 3.67 14.15
N VAL A 518 1.08 4.68 14.21
CA VAL A 518 0.88 5.93 13.48
C VAL A 518 2.21 6.50 13.04
N TYR A 519 2.28 6.92 11.78
CA TYR A 519 3.36 7.74 11.24
C TYR A 519 2.77 8.91 10.47
N GLU A 520 2.67 10.08 11.09
CA GLU A 520 2.10 11.26 10.44
C GLU A 520 3.12 11.95 9.52
N PHE A 521 2.66 12.40 8.37
CA PHE A 521 3.45 13.21 7.45
C PHE A 521 2.74 14.52 7.11
N SER A 522 3.52 15.60 6.98
CA SER A 522 3.04 16.95 6.68
C SER A 522 3.96 17.59 5.66
N HIS A 523 3.41 17.95 4.49
CA HIS A 523 4.15 18.68 3.46
C HIS A 523 4.60 20.07 3.92
N GLN A 524 3.83 20.70 4.83
CA GLN A 524 4.13 22.01 5.39
C GLN A 524 5.39 21.98 6.26
N ASP A 525 5.66 20.85 6.91
CA ASP A 525 6.81 20.68 7.79
C ASP A 525 8.01 20.03 7.09
N ASN A 526 7.86 19.61 5.83
CA ASN A 526 8.92 19.00 5.01
C ASN A 526 9.76 20.09 4.31
N ASN A 527 10.65 20.71 5.09
CA ASN A 527 11.62 21.72 4.65
C ASN A 527 12.84 21.13 3.96
#